data_AF-A0A388P6Z6-F1
#
_entry.id   AF-A0A388P6Z6-F1
#
_cell.length_a   1.000
_cell.length_b   1.000
_cell.length_c   1.000
_cell.angle_alpha   90.00
_cell.angle_beta   90.00
_cell.angle_gamma   90.00
#
_symmetry.space_group_name_H-M   'P 1'
#
loop_
_entity.id
_entity.type
_entity.pdbx_description
1 polymer ?
#
loop_
_entity_poly.entity_id
_entity_poly.type
_entity_poly.pdbx_seq_one_letter_code
_entity_poly.pdbx_strand_id
1 'polypeptide(L)'
;MKAILSLTLLCVLVVGSRAADDVVVAAVAHAKAHPQGDVPSSFVAVDYRGDLRDLPIGVFDSGVGGLTVLEAIKAHDRHHNLTGTAGADGVPDFAGERFVYFGDQANMP
;
A
#
# COMPACT_ATOMS: atom_id res chain seq x y z
N MET A 1 31.53 -3.97 26.74
CA MET A 1 30.85 -2.65 26.69
C MET A 1 30.84 -2.04 25.28
N LYS A 2 31.97 -1.93 24.56
CA LYS A 2 32.00 -1.38 23.18
C LYS A 2 31.15 -2.18 22.17
N ALA A 3 31.17 -3.51 22.23
CA ALA A 3 30.38 -4.37 21.31
C ALA A 3 28.86 -4.24 21.48
N ILE A 4 28.38 -3.98 22.70
CA ILE A 4 26.95 -3.79 22.98
C ILE A 4 26.48 -2.45 22.42
N LEU A 5 27.32 -1.41 22.50
CA LEU A 5 27.05 -0.09 21.94
C LEU A 5 26.99 -0.11 20.39
N SER A 6 27.83 -0.93 19.76
CA SER A 6 27.84 -1.11 18.30
C SER A 6 26.62 -1.90 17.80
N LEU A 7 26.14 -2.89 18.57
CA LEU A 7 24.98 -3.70 18.18
C LEU A 7 23.67 -2.92 18.34
N THR A 8 23.53 -2.10 19.38
CA THR A 8 22.36 -1.22 19.54
C THR A 8 22.32 -0.11 18.48
N LEU A 9 23.47 0.45 18.08
CA LEU A 9 23.52 1.43 16.99
C LEU A 9 23.12 0.81 15.64
N LEU A 10 23.50 -0.45 15.38
CA LEU A 10 23.11 -1.18 14.16
C LEU A 10 21.61 -1.50 14.14
N CYS A 11 21.02 -1.91 15.28
CA CYS A 11 19.57 -2.14 15.37
C CYS A 11 18.75 -0.84 15.18
N VAL A 12 19.24 0.30 15.68
CA VAL A 12 18.56 1.60 15.50
C VAL A 12 18.61 2.06 14.03
N LEU A 13 19.70 1.79 13.31
CA LEU A 13 19.80 2.11 11.88
C LEU A 13 18.87 1.25 11.00
N VAL A 14 18.65 -0.02 11.35
CA VAL A 14 17.75 -0.92 10.59
C VAL A 14 16.27 -0.58 10.81
N VAL A 15 15.90 -0.05 11.98
CA VAL A 15 14.52 0.33 12.30
C VAL A 15 14.08 1.63 11.59
N GLY A 16 15.03 2.46 11.14
CA GLY A 16 14.75 3.74 10.47
C GLY A 16 14.39 3.64 8.99
N SER A 17 14.77 2.55 8.32
CA SER A 17 14.37 2.25 6.94
C SER A 17 12.97 1.65 6.93
N ARG A 18 11.95 2.48 7.21
CA ARG A 18 10.64 2.19 6.63
C ARG A 18 10.83 2.28 5.13
N ALA A 19 10.79 1.13 4.45
CA ALA A 19 10.63 1.08 3.02
C ALA A 19 9.40 1.92 2.68
N ALA A 20 9.61 3.17 2.29
CA ALA A 20 8.59 3.90 1.59
C ALA A 20 8.25 3.04 0.38
N ASP A 21 6.97 2.84 0.09
CA ASP A 21 6.60 2.09 -1.10
C ASP A 21 7.09 2.88 -2.30
N ASP A 22 8.19 2.42 -2.92
CA ASP A 22 8.89 3.12 -4.00
C ASP A 22 7.92 3.46 -5.14
N VAL A 23 6.89 2.63 -5.35
CA VAL A 23 5.85 2.84 -6.35
C VAL A 23 4.95 4.01 -5.98
N VAL A 24 4.55 4.13 -4.71
CA VAL A 24 3.73 5.25 -4.22
C VAL A 24 4.54 6.54 -4.21
N VAL A 25 5.81 6.48 -3.81
CA VAL A 25 6.72 7.63 -3.87
C VAL A 25 6.87 8.12 -5.30
N ALA A 26 7.09 7.22 -6.26
CA ALA A 26 7.17 7.56 -7.67
C ALA A 26 5.87 8.17 -8.19
N ALA A 27 4.70 7.60 -7.84
CA ALA A 27 3.41 8.13 -8.27
C ALA A 27 3.14 9.53 -7.68
N VAL A 28 3.48 9.77 -6.41
CA VAL A 28 3.36 11.09 -5.78
C VAL A 28 4.34 12.10 -6.42
N ALA A 29 5.57 11.68 -6.73
CA ALA A 29 6.54 12.54 -7.40
C ALA A 29 6.07 12.92 -8.81
N HIS A 30 5.53 11.96 -9.57
CA HIS A 30 4.97 12.19 -10.90
C HIS A 30 3.76 13.13 -10.85
N ALA A 31 2.84 12.96 -9.89
CA ALA A 31 1.73 13.88 -9.68
C ALA A 31 2.20 15.31 -9.35
N LYS A 32 3.20 15.46 -8.48
CA LYS A 32 3.77 16.76 -8.12
C LYS A 32 4.48 17.45 -9.29
N ALA A 33 5.05 16.68 -10.22
CA ALA A 33 5.65 17.21 -11.44
C ALA A 33 4.61 17.76 -12.43
N HIS A 34 3.34 17.37 -12.29
CA HIS A 34 2.23 17.76 -13.14
C HIS A 34 1.11 18.44 -12.33
N PRO A 35 1.39 19.58 -11.68
CA PRO A 35 0.47 20.20 -10.70
C PRO A 35 -0.82 20.73 -11.32
N GLN A 36 -0.88 20.87 -12.66
CA GLN A 36 -2.08 21.30 -13.38
C GLN A 36 -2.98 20.14 -13.79
N GLY A 37 -2.59 18.89 -13.49
CA GLY A 37 -3.32 17.71 -13.96
C GLY A 37 -3.28 17.55 -15.48
N ASP A 38 -2.18 17.99 -16.10
CA ASP A 38 -1.94 17.91 -17.55
C ASP A 38 -1.58 16.49 -18.03
N VAL A 39 -1.52 15.53 -17.11
CA VAL A 39 -1.36 14.10 -17.38
C VAL A 39 -2.59 13.31 -16.91
N PRO A 40 -2.96 12.22 -17.61
CA PRO A 40 -4.16 11.46 -17.32
C PRO A 40 -4.09 10.63 -16.03
N SER A 41 -2.88 10.40 -15.49
CA SER A 41 -2.67 9.56 -14.31
C SER A 41 -1.44 10.00 -13.52
N SER A 42 -1.48 9.77 -12.20
CA SER A 42 -0.35 9.98 -11.30
C SER A 42 0.76 8.94 -11.45
N PHE A 43 0.55 7.90 -12.25
CA PHE A 43 1.53 6.85 -12.51
C PHE A 43 1.76 6.68 -14.01
N VAL A 44 2.90 6.12 -14.37
CA VAL A 44 3.30 5.88 -15.76
C VAL A 44 2.97 4.43 -16.13
N ALA A 45 1.90 4.22 -16.90
CA ALA A 45 1.37 2.87 -17.17
C ALA A 45 2.38 1.90 -17.81
N VAL A 46 3.36 2.40 -18.58
CA VAL A 46 4.40 1.54 -19.18
C VAL A 46 5.31 0.89 -18.14
N ASP A 47 5.43 1.48 -16.95
CA ASP A 47 6.27 0.95 -15.86
C ASP A 47 5.65 -0.30 -15.19
N TYR A 48 4.37 -0.59 -15.47
CA TYR A 48 3.58 -1.67 -14.86
C TYR A 48 3.34 -2.85 -15.81
N ARG A 49 4.31 -3.17 -16.66
CA ARG A 49 4.23 -4.29 -17.62
C ARG A 49 4.89 -5.59 -17.13
N GLY A 50 5.56 -5.55 -15.98
CA GLY A 50 6.26 -6.69 -15.39
C GLY A 50 5.39 -7.56 -14.48
N ASP A 51 6.02 -8.26 -13.54
CA ASP A 51 5.31 -8.89 -12.43
C ASP A 51 4.76 -7.79 -11.50
N LEU A 52 3.47 -7.88 -11.21
CA LEU A 52 2.72 -6.86 -10.46
C LEU A 52 2.28 -7.36 -9.09
N ARG A 53 2.61 -8.59 -8.72
CA ARG A 53 2.17 -9.21 -7.46
C ARG A 53 2.62 -8.47 -6.21
N ASP A 54 3.74 -7.75 -6.28
CA ASP A 54 4.28 -7.01 -5.14
C ASP A 54 3.72 -5.58 -5.03
N LEU A 55 2.88 -5.15 -5.97
CA LEU A 55 2.24 -3.83 -5.93
C LEU A 55 1.15 -3.77 -4.86
N PRO A 56 0.93 -2.60 -4.23
CA PRO A 56 -0.14 -2.47 -3.26
C PRO A 56 -1.51 -2.44 -3.95
N ILE A 57 -2.54 -2.82 -3.20
CA ILE A 57 -3.94 -2.56 -3.55
C ILE A 57 -4.27 -1.10 -3.24
N GLY A 58 -4.65 -0.34 -4.27
CA GLY A 58 -5.13 1.04 -4.13
C GLY A 58 -6.63 1.10 -3.82
N VAL A 59 -7.02 1.86 -2.80
CA VAL A 59 -8.42 2.16 -2.45
C VAL A 59 -8.63 3.66 -2.51
N PHE A 60 -9.59 4.12 -3.31
CA PHE A 60 -9.90 5.54 -3.51
C PHE A 60 -11.32 5.83 -3.07
N ASP A 61 -11.51 6.93 -2.34
CA ASP A 61 -12.81 7.48 -1.98
C ASP A 61 -12.73 9.02 -1.89
N SER A 62 -13.86 9.71 -1.89
CA SER A 62 -13.89 11.16 -1.72
C SER A 62 -13.56 11.59 -0.29
N GLY A 63 -13.70 10.73 0.71
CA GLY A 63 -13.53 11.11 2.11
C GLY A 63 -12.95 10.02 3.00
N VAL A 64 -13.41 9.97 4.25
CA VAL A 64 -13.07 8.92 5.22
C VAL A 64 -14.08 7.77 5.23
N GLY A 65 -15.23 7.93 4.55
CA GLY A 65 -16.27 6.91 4.50
C GLY A 65 -15.78 5.59 3.88
N GLY A 66 -14.92 5.69 2.87
CA GLY A 66 -14.26 4.57 2.20
C GLY A 66 -13.34 3.74 3.09
N LEU A 67 -12.96 4.23 4.28
CA LEU A 67 -12.25 3.40 5.27
C LEU A 67 -13.10 2.23 5.75
N THR A 68 -14.43 2.34 5.72
CA THR A 68 -15.32 1.20 6.04
C THR A 68 -15.23 0.10 4.99
N VAL A 69 -15.05 0.47 3.71
CA VAL A 69 -14.81 -0.47 2.61
C VAL A 69 -13.43 -1.10 2.75
N LEU A 70 -12.39 -0.30 3.04
CA LEU A 70 -11.06 -0.82 3.29
C LEU A 70 -11.05 -1.82 4.45
N GLU A 71 -11.76 -1.53 5.54
CA GLU A 71 -11.87 -2.45 6.67
C GLU A 71 -12.60 -3.75 6.29
N ALA A 72 -13.66 -3.66 5.48
CA ALA A 72 -14.37 -4.84 4.98
C ALA A 72 -13.48 -5.71 4.06
N ILE A 73 -12.60 -5.11 3.25
CA ILE A 73 -11.62 -5.83 2.44
C ILE A 73 -10.59 -6.52 3.35
N LYS A 74 -10.06 -5.80 4.34
CA LYS A 74 -9.05 -6.34 5.27
C LYS A 74 -9.57 -7.47 6.14
N ALA A 75 -10.86 -7.48 6.46
CA ALA A 75 -11.53 -8.52 7.23
C ALA A 75 -12.15 -9.62 6.34
N HIS A 76 -11.99 -9.55 5.03
CA HIS A 76 -12.57 -10.52 4.11
C HIS A 76 -11.92 -11.90 4.31
N ASP A 77 -12.71 -12.91 4.64
CA ASP A 77 -12.29 -14.30 4.81
C ASP A 77 -13.38 -15.20 4.21
N ARG A 78 -13.19 -15.57 2.94
CA ARG A 78 -14.16 -16.36 2.17
C ARG A 78 -13.53 -17.52 1.43
N HIS A 79 -12.21 -17.59 1.40
CA HIS A 79 -11.45 -18.63 0.72
C HIS A 79 -10.40 -19.21 1.64
N HIS A 80 -10.07 -20.47 1.41
CA HIS A 80 -8.94 -21.06 2.09
C HIS A 80 -7.66 -20.64 1.35
N ASN A 81 -6.82 -19.84 2.02
CA ASN A 81 -5.65 -19.16 1.49
C ASN A 81 -4.59 -20.09 0.88
N LEU A 82 -4.52 -21.34 1.32
CA LEU A 82 -3.57 -22.33 0.81
C LEU A 82 -4.10 -23.11 -0.41
N THR A 83 -5.41 -23.38 -0.45
CA THR A 83 -6.01 -24.26 -1.47
C THR A 83 -6.76 -23.48 -2.55
N GLY A 84 -7.10 -22.22 -2.29
CA GLY A 84 -7.94 -21.38 -3.15
C GLY A 84 -9.41 -21.82 -3.22
N THR A 85 -9.82 -22.81 -2.42
CA THR A 85 -11.20 -23.30 -2.42
C THR A 85 -12.12 -22.34 -1.69
N ALA A 86 -13.37 -22.27 -2.11
CA ALA A 86 -14.39 -21.51 -1.40
C ALA A 86 -14.59 -22.04 0.04
N GLY A 87 -14.80 -21.12 0.98
CA GLY A 87 -14.93 -21.40 2.41
C GLY A 87 -13.84 -20.70 3.21
N ALA A 88 -14.23 -20.07 4.33
CA ALA A 88 -13.33 -19.36 5.23
C ALA A 88 -12.34 -20.32 5.92
N ASP A 89 -11.10 -19.87 6.12
CA ASP A 89 -10.06 -20.62 6.87
C ASP A 89 -9.61 -19.93 8.16
N GLY A 90 -10.21 -18.78 8.50
CA GLY A 90 -9.92 -18.01 9.72
C GLY A 90 -8.79 -17.00 9.54
N VAL A 91 -8.16 -16.94 8.37
CA VAL A 91 -7.16 -15.93 8.01
C VAL A 91 -7.74 -15.05 6.90
N PRO A 92 -7.70 -13.71 7.02
CA PRO A 92 -8.21 -12.86 5.94
C PRO A 92 -7.54 -13.14 4.60
N ASP A 93 -8.34 -13.20 3.54
CA ASP A 93 -7.96 -13.51 2.17
C ASP A 93 -6.83 -12.58 1.67
N PHE A 94 -6.81 -11.34 2.16
CA PHE A 94 -5.82 -10.31 1.80
C PHE A 94 -4.82 -10.00 2.92
N ALA A 95 -4.59 -10.93 3.86
CA ALA A 95 -3.71 -10.70 5.01
C ALA A 95 -2.24 -10.40 4.62
N GLY A 96 -1.78 -10.89 3.46
CA GLY A 96 -0.44 -10.64 2.93
C GLY A 96 -0.31 -9.34 2.13
N GLU A 97 -1.42 -8.64 1.89
CA GLU A 97 -1.46 -7.51 0.97
C GLU A 97 -1.10 -6.19 1.64
N ARG A 98 -0.58 -5.27 0.83
CA ARG A 98 -0.31 -3.89 1.22
C ARG A 98 -1.39 -2.99 0.63
N PHE A 99 -1.89 -2.05 1.42
CA PHE A 99 -2.97 -1.16 1.00
C PHE A 99 -2.51 0.30 0.96
N VAL A 100 -2.94 1.03 -0.07
CA VAL A 100 -2.77 2.48 -0.20
C VAL A 100 -4.15 3.10 -0.28
N TYR A 101 -4.52 3.88 0.73
CA TYR A 101 -5.78 4.61 0.74
C TYR A 101 -5.57 6.05 0.30
N PHE A 102 -6.36 6.51 -0.68
CA PHE A 102 -6.41 7.90 -1.10
C PHE A 102 -7.81 8.46 -0.86
N GLY A 103 -7.91 9.46 0.02
CA GLY A 103 -9.13 10.19 0.29
C GLY A 103 -9.06 11.60 -0.30
N ASP A 104 -9.93 11.92 -1.26
CA ASP A 104 -9.99 13.24 -1.89
C ASP A 104 -10.81 14.27 -1.09
N GLN A 105 -10.42 14.48 0.18
CA GLN A 105 -11.19 15.32 1.09
C GLN A 105 -11.35 16.77 0.61
N ALA A 106 -10.40 17.27 -0.18
CA ALA A 106 -10.41 18.64 -0.65
C ALA A 106 -11.50 18.91 -1.71
N ASN A 107 -11.94 17.87 -2.42
CA ASN A 107 -12.99 17.95 -3.45
C ASN A 107 -14.23 17.12 -3.08
N MET A 108 -14.36 16.74 -1.82
CA MET A 108 -15.54 16.04 -1.31
C MET A 108 -16.78 16.94 -1.46
N PRO A 109 -17.95 16.41 -1.87
CA PRO A 109 -19.21 17.12 -1.72
C PRO A 109 -19.57 17.37 -0.25
#